data_AF-A0AAV6YBA7-F1
#
_entry.id   AF-A0AAV6YBA7-F1
#
_cell.length_a   1.000
_cell.length_b   1.000
_cell.length_c   1.000
_cell.angle_alpha   90.00
_cell.angle_beta   90.00
_cell.angle_gamma   90.00
#
_symmetry.space_group_name_H-M   'P 1'
#
loop_
_entity.id
_entity.type
_entity.pdbx_description
1 polymer ?
#
loop_
_entity_poly.entity_id
_entity_poly.type
_entity_poly.pdbx_seq_one_letter_code
_entity_poly.pdbx_strand_id
1 'polypeptide(L)'
;FLDTTTSWMTTVHGPPSPPVFIDNVLPADYFLFCEILLQRPLSLAGTLGNALTLEETQYMQDMAQEHFDDIMRVLRALPRPMLLVFRNLNTVRALNIGLGAPADRYLLMAHSAVRAWRRLAEQNSSGLTRWVSVMWEHLKFEVALR
;
A
#
# COMPACT_ATOMS: atom_id res chain seq x y z
N PHE A 1 5.01 -27.73 1.47
CA PHE A 1 6.34 -27.79 0.86
C PHE A 1 6.14 -27.50 -0.62
N LEU A 2 6.57 -26.30 -1.05
CA LEU A 2 6.87 -25.86 -2.42
C LEU A 2 6.03 -26.47 -3.58
N ASP A 3 4.90 -25.87 -3.98
CA ASP A 3 4.48 -25.95 -5.40
C ASP A 3 3.37 -24.99 -5.90
N THR A 4 3.26 -23.76 -5.37
CA THR A 4 2.30 -22.77 -5.93
C THR A 4 2.89 -21.39 -6.17
N THR A 5 4.20 -21.21 -5.93
CA THR A 5 4.89 -19.93 -6.14
C THR A 5 5.62 -19.81 -7.48
N THR A 6 5.55 -20.80 -8.35
CA THR A 6 6.32 -20.84 -9.61
C THR A 6 5.46 -20.62 -10.86
N SER A 7 4.13 -20.70 -10.76
CA SER A 7 3.24 -20.57 -11.93
C SER A 7 2.98 -19.12 -12.39
N TRP A 8 3.38 -18.11 -11.61
CA TRP A 8 3.17 -16.69 -11.95
C TRP A 8 4.37 -16.02 -12.61
N MET A 9 5.47 -16.75 -12.87
CA MET A 9 6.70 -16.17 -13.45
C MET A 9 6.83 -16.29 -14.98
N THR A 10 5.93 -16.98 -15.69
CA THR A 10 6.19 -17.34 -17.09
C THR A 10 5.22 -16.84 -18.15
N THR A 11 4.37 -15.84 -17.89
CA THR A 11 3.60 -15.28 -19.02
C THR A 11 3.38 -13.78 -18.96
N VAL A 12 3.77 -13.17 -20.08
CA VAL A 12 3.43 -11.86 -20.65
C VAL A 12 4.31 -10.66 -20.28
N HIS A 13 5.00 -10.16 -21.31
CA HIS A 13 5.87 -9.00 -21.38
C HIS A 13 5.23 -7.72 -20.78
N GLY A 14 5.80 -7.18 -19.70
CA GLY A 14 5.44 -5.89 -19.11
C GLY A 14 6.20 -5.65 -17.80
N PRO A 15 6.22 -4.43 -17.22
CA PRO A 15 6.52 -4.30 -15.79
C PRO A 15 5.57 -5.25 -15.04
N PRO A 16 5.97 -5.84 -13.90
CA PRO A 16 5.09 -6.76 -13.19
C PRO A 16 3.82 -6.00 -12.88
N SER A 17 2.74 -6.33 -13.61
CA SER A 17 1.41 -5.90 -13.24
C SER A 17 1.22 -6.34 -11.80
N PRO A 18 0.56 -5.52 -10.95
CA PRO A 18 0.02 -6.01 -9.69
C PRO A 18 -0.57 -7.41 -9.94
N PRO A 19 -0.37 -8.38 -9.03
CA PRO A 19 -0.87 -9.73 -9.26
C PRO A 19 -2.32 -9.61 -9.72
N VAL A 20 -2.66 -10.24 -10.86
CA VAL A 20 -3.92 -10.08 -11.64
C VAL A 20 -5.18 -10.04 -10.75
N PHE A 21 -5.09 -10.62 -9.56
CA PHE A 21 -6.08 -10.57 -8.49
C PHE A 21 -6.40 -9.15 -7.96
N ILE A 22 -5.41 -8.26 -7.82
CA ILE A 22 -5.59 -6.87 -7.36
C ILE A 22 -6.12 -6.00 -8.49
N ASP A 23 -5.62 -6.16 -9.71
CA ASP A 23 -6.03 -5.36 -10.87
C ASP A 23 -7.49 -5.61 -11.32
N ASN A 24 -8.08 -6.77 -11.01
CA ASN A 24 -9.48 -7.06 -11.37
C ASN A 24 -10.49 -6.70 -10.26
N VAL A 25 -10.04 -6.41 -9.04
CA VAL A 25 -10.91 -6.19 -7.87
C VAL A 25 -10.83 -4.76 -7.34
N LEU A 26 -9.65 -4.15 -7.32
CA LEU A 26 -9.42 -2.82 -6.73
C LEU A 26 -9.56 -1.58 -7.64
N PRO A 27 -9.78 -1.62 -8.98
CA PRO A 27 -9.72 -0.40 -9.79
C PRO A 27 -10.72 0.70 -9.39
N ALA A 28 -11.91 0.31 -8.91
CA ALA A 28 -12.95 1.25 -8.49
C ALA A 28 -12.84 1.68 -7.01
N ASP A 29 -12.22 0.83 -6.16
CA ASP A 29 -12.20 1.02 -4.70
C ASP A 29 -10.78 1.27 -4.15
N TYR A 30 -9.84 1.68 -5.00
CA TYR A 30 -8.44 1.88 -4.59
C TYR A 30 -8.31 2.87 -3.41
N PHE A 31 -9.10 3.95 -3.41
CA PHE A 31 -9.14 4.90 -2.28
C PHE A 31 -9.63 4.23 -0.99
N LEU A 32 -10.77 3.53 -1.03
CA LEU A 32 -11.31 2.81 0.14
C LEU A 32 -10.32 1.76 0.65
N PHE A 33 -9.69 1.01 -0.25
CA PHE A 33 -8.64 0.08 0.10
C PHE A 33 -7.46 0.77 0.80
N CYS A 34 -6.99 1.90 0.27
CA CYS A 34 -5.91 2.66 0.90
C CYS A 34 -6.33 3.23 2.26
N GLU A 35 -7.58 3.66 2.45
CA GLU A 35 -8.10 4.08 3.76
C GLU A 35 -8.13 2.92 4.77
N ILE A 36 -8.55 1.73 4.33
CA ILE A 36 -8.50 0.50 5.15
C ILE A 36 -7.04 0.12 5.47
N LEU A 37 -6.13 0.24 4.51
CA LEU A 37 -4.70 -0.11 4.64
C LEU A 37 -3.96 0.82 5.59
N LEU A 38 -4.17 2.11 5.42
CA LEU A 38 -3.53 3.14 6.22
C LEU A 38 -4.25 3.35 7.56
N GLN A 39 -5.47 2.81 7.69
CA GLN A 39 -6.37 3.02 8.83
C GLN A 39 -6.55 4.50 9.10
N ARG A 40 -6.77 5.27 8.04
CA ARG A 40 -6.85 6.71 8.09
C ARG A 40 -7.69 7.27 6.95
N PRO A 41 -8.48 8.34 7.18
CA PRO A 41 -9.10 9.08 6.10
C PRO A 41 -8.05 9.64 5.14
N LEU A 42 -8.24 9.40 3.84
CA LEU A 42 -7.45 10.02 2.78
C LEU A 42 -8.17 11.23 2.17
N SER A 43 -9.47 11.36 2.46
CA SER A 43 -10.31 12.49 2.03
C SER A 43 -10.03 13.79 2.78
N LEU A 44 -9.45 13.75 3.99
CA LEU A 44 -8.99 14.93 4.73
C LEU A 44 -7.59 15.31 4.25
N ALA A 45 -7.51 16.34 3.40
CA ALA A 45 -6.24 16.90 2.96
C ALA A 45 -5.45 17.47 4.16
N GLY A 46 -4.30 16.87 4.48
CA GLY A 46 -3.43 17.27 5.58
C GLY A 46 -2.19 16.39 5.72
N THR A 47 -1.23 16.78 6.55
CA THR A 47 -0.10 15.90 6.89
C THR A 47 -0.61 14.71 7.70
N LEU A 48 -0.21 13.50 7.31
CA LEU A 48 -0.62 12.28 8.00
C LEU A 48 0.15 12.16 9.33
N GLY A 49 -0.27 12.92 10.35
CA GLY A 49 0.35 12.92 11.68
C GLY A 49 0.32 11.56 12.40
N ASN A 50 1.08 11.37 13.47
CA ASN A 50 1.16 10.03 14.06
C ASN A 50 -0.11 9.56 14.83
N ALA A 51 -1.06 10.46 15.06
CA ALA A 51 -2.34 10.20 15.71
C ALA A 51 -3.51 10.68 14.85
N LEU A 52 -4.67 10.06 15.06
CA LEU A 52 -5.94 10.51 14.50
C LEU A 52 -6.48 11.68 15.34
N THR A 53 -6.97 12.72 14.68
CA THR A 53 -7.76 13.76 15.33
C THR A 53 -9.14 13.21 15.71
N LEU A 54 -9.87 13.93 16.56
CA LEU A 54 -11.24 13.57 16.91
C LEU A 54 -12.15 13.53 15.67
N GLU A 55 -11.97 14.49 14.76
CA GLU A 55 -12.71 14.58 13.50
C GLU A 55 -12.41 13.39 12.58
N GLU A 56 -11.13 13.03 12.42
CA GLU A 56 -10.74 11.86 11.64
C GLU A 56 -11.30 10.56 12.26
N THR A 57 -11.36 10.50 13.59
CA THR A 57 -11.91 9.35 14.31
C THR A 57 -13.41 9.21 14.08
N GLN A 58 -14.15 10.31 14.14
CA GLN A 58 -15.60 10.33 13.85
C GLN A 58 -15.86 9.92 12.39
N TYR A 59 -15.15 10.53 11.44
CA TYR A 59 -15.27 10.17 10.03
C TYR A 59 -15.06 8.67 9.80
N MET A 60 -14.03 8.06 10.40
CA MET A 60 -13.78 6.63 10.24
C MET A 60 -14.86 5.76 10.89
N GLN A 61 -15.46 6.21 12.00
CA GLN A 61 -16.57 5.50 12.64
C GLN A 61 -17.84 5.55 11.80
N ASP A 62 -18.13 6.71 11.19
CA ASP A 62 -19.28 6.90 10.32
C ASP A 62 -19.09 6.10 9.02
N MET A 63 -17.91 6.19 8.41
CA MET A 63 -17.56 5.39 7.24
C MET A 63 -17.66 3.89 7.51
N ALA A 64 -17.22 3.42 8.68
CA ALA A 64 -17.35 2.00 9.05
C ALA A 64 -18.81 1.56 9.27
N GLN A 65 -19.70 2.46 9.68
CA GLN A 65 -21.12 2.17 9.88
C GLN A 65 -21.91 2.22 8.56
N GLU A 66 -21.64 3.22 7.74
CA GLU A 66 -22.37 3.48 6.49
C GLU A 66 -21.88 2.62 5.32
N HIS A 67 -20.58 2.30 5.29
CA HIS A 67 -19.92 1.60 4.17
C HIS A 67 -19.34 0.24 4.55
N PHE A 68 -19.87 -0.40 5.61
CA PHE A 68 -19.38 -1.70 6.08
C PHE A 68 -19.40 -2.78 4.98
N ASP A 69 -20.43 -2.80 4.15
CA ASP A 69 -20.57 -3.79 3.07
C ASP A 69 -19.48 -3.64 2.01
N ASP A 70 -19.11 -2.40 1.67
CA ASP A 70 -18.01 -2.12 0.74
C ASP A 70 -16.66 -2.50 1.34
N ILE A 71 -16.43 -2.21 2.62
CA ILE A 71 -15.24 -2.64 3.36
C ILE A 71 -15.12 -4.16 3.32
N MET A 72 -16.21 -4.87 3.62
CA MET A 72 -16.22 -6.33 3.64
C MET A 72 -16.05 -6.93 2.24
N ARG A 73 -16.59 -6.29 1.21
CA ARG A 73 -16.39 -6.68 -0.20
C ARG A 73 -14.91 -6.59 -0.57
N VAL A 74 -14.26 -5.46 -0.27
CA VAL A 74 -12.82 -5.28 -0.50
C VAL A 74 -12.02 -6.32 0.29
N LEU A 75 -12.27 -6.47 1.60
CA LEU A 75 -11.51 -7.41 2.45
C LEU A 75 -11.65 -8.88 2.01
N ARG A 76 -12.85 -9.31 1.59
CA ARG A 76 -13.08 -10.69 1.09
C ARG A 76 -12.34 -10.97 -0.21
N ALA A 77 -12.18 -9.95 -1.03
CA ALA A 77 -11.53 -10.06 -2.32
C ALA A 77 -10.01 -9.84 -2.24
N LEU A 78 -9.44 -9.63 -1.05
CA LEU A 78 -7.99 -9.57 -0.85
C LEU A 78 -7.38 -10.97 -0.65
N PRO A 79 -6.14 -11.19 -1.15
CA PRO A 79 -5.46 -12.45 -0.92
C PRO A 79 -5.09 -12.57 0.56
N ARG A 80 -5.19 -13.78 1.14
CA ARG A 80 -4.92 -14.03 2.58
C ARG A 80 -3.62 -13.41 3.11
N PRO A 81 -2.49 -13.42 2.39
CA PRO A 81 -1.27 -12.75 2.84
C PRO A 81 -1.45 -11.25 3.12
N MET A 82 -2.35 -10.58 2.39
CA MET A 82 -2.63 -9.16 2.62
C MET A 82 -3.34 -8.90 3.95
N LEU A 83 -4.15 -9.85 4.44
CA LEU A 83 -4.75 -9.79 5.79
C LEU A 83 -3.67 -9.76 6.89
N LEU A 84 -2.56 -10.48 6.68
CA LEU A 84 -1.42 -10.45 7.58
C LEU A 84 -0.66 -9.12 7.50
N VAL A 85 -0.60 -8.48 6.34
CA VAL A 85 -0.04 -7.14 6.18
C VAL A 85 -0.82 -6.14 7.04
N PHE A 86 -2.16 -6.15 7.02
CA PHE A 86 -2.94 -5.28 7.92
C PHE A 86 -2.65 -5.57 9.39
N ARG A 87 -2.55 -6.84 9.79
CA ARG A 87 -2.21 -7.18 11.18
C ARG A 87 -0.83 -6.62 11.57
N ASN A 88 0.15 -6.74 10.69
CA ASN A 88 1.49 -6.23 10.93
C ASN A 88 1.49 -4.70 11.04
N LEU A 89 0.75 -4.01 10.17
CA LEU A 89 0.56 -2.56 10.25
C LEU A 89 -0.05 -2.12 11.58
N ASN A 90 -1.04 -2.86 12.10
CA ASN A 90 -1.62 -2.59 13.42
C ASN A 90 -0.61 -2.73 14.56
N THR A 91 0.35 -3.63 14.39
CA THR A 91 1.37 -3.89 15.40
C THR A 91 2.44 -2.81 15.38
N VAL A 92 2.93 -2.46 14.18
CA VAL A 92 3.83 -1.32 13.98
C VAL A 92 3.17 -0.04 14.50
N ARG A 93 1.85 0.12 14.30
CA ARG A 93 1.07 1.22 14.85
C ARG A 93 1.16 1.28 16.36
N ALA A 94 0.82 0.19 17.02
CA ALA A 94 0.77 0.10 18.47
C ALA A 94 2.17 0.32 19.08
N LEU A 95 3.21 -0.24 18.47
CA LEU A 95 4.59 -0.02 18.89
C LEU A 95 5.04 1.44 18.74
N ASN A 96 4.78 2.07 17.59
CA ASN A 96 5.15 3.48 17.38
C ASN A 96 4.46 4.37 18.43
N ILE A 97 3.17 4.14 18.71
CA ILE A 97 2.44 4.87 19.76
C ILE A 97 3.04 4.59 21.14
N GLY A 98 3.31 3.32 21.47
CA GLY A 98 3.90 2.92 22.76
C GLY A 98 5.28 3.53 23.02
N LEU A 99 6.02 3.88 21.97
CA LEU A 99 7.32 4.57 22.04
C LEU A 99 7.22 6.10 21.99
N GLY A 100 6.02 6.68 22.00
CA GLY A 100 5.81 8.13 21.96
C GLY A 100 5.75 8.72 20.53
N ALA A 101 5.44 7.90 19.53
CA ALA A 101 5.33 8.27 18.12
C ALA A 101 6.59 8.92 17.49
N PRO A 102 7.78 8.32 17.66
CA PRO A 102 9.04 8.90 17.18
C PRO A 102 9.21 8.90 15.65
N ALA A 103 8.46 8.06 14.91
CA ALA A 103 8.63 7.90 13.46
C ALA A 103 7.33 8.19 12.69
N ASP A 104 7.45 8.87 11.55
CA ASP A 104 6.38 8.94 10.55
C ASP A 104 6.32 7.62 9.77
N ARG A 105 5.34 6.81 10.15
CA ARG A 105 5.12 5.49 9.54
C ARG A 105 4.75 5.58 8.06
N TYR A 106 4.06 6.64 7.64
CA TYR A 106 3.47 6.72 6.30
C TYR A 106 4.57 7.04 5.31
N LEU A 107 5.45 7.97 5.66
CA LEU A 107 6.67 8.24 4.92
C LEU A 107 7.58 7.01 4.87
N LEU A 108 7.78 6.32 6.00
CA LEU A 108 8.61 5.11 6.03
C LEU A 108 8.05 4.00 5.14
N MET A 109 6.73 3.79 5.17
CA MET A 109 6.05 2.84 4.30
C MET A 109 6.20 3.23 2.83
N ALA A 110 5.98 4.50 2.48
CA ALA A 110 6.14 4.98 1.12
C ALA A 110 7.58 4.79 0.61
N HIS A 111 8.59 5.14 1.41
CA HIS A 111 9.99 4.87 1.08
C HIS A 111 10.28 3.38 0.90
N SER A 112 9.73 2.53 1.77
CA SER A 112 9.91 1.07 1.64
C SER A 112 9.26 0.51 0.38
N ALA A 113 8.08 1.02 0.00
CA ALA A 113 7.36 0.62 -1.20
C ALA A 113 8.10 1.05 -2.48
N VAL A 114 8.56 2.31 -2.53
CA VAL A 114 9.39 2.82 -3.64
C VAL A 114 10.68 2.01 -3.78
N ARG A 115 11.34 1.69 -2.66
CA ARG A 115 12.56 0.87 -2.67
C ARG A 115 12.30 -0.56 -3.14
N ALA A 116 11.19 -1.17 -2.72
CA ALA A 116 10.80 -2.52 -3.12
C ALA A 116 10.44 -2.57 -4.62
N TRP A 117 9.66 -1.60 -5.11
CA TRP A 117 9.33 -1.45 -6.52
C TRP A 117 10.59 -1.29 -7.37
N ARG A 118 11.52 -0.42 -6.95
CA ARG A 118 12.79 -0.21 -7.65
C ARG A 118 13.59 -1.51 -7.78
N ARG A 119 13.73 -2.29 -6.71
CA ARG A 119 14.44 -3.58 -6.75
C ARG A 119 13.79 -4.56 -7.73
N LEU A 120 12.46 -4.59 -7.77
CA LEU A 120 11.71 -5.45 -8.67
C LEU A 120 11.83 -4.98 -10.14
N ALA A 121 11.81 -3.67 -10.36
CA ALA A 121 12.01 -3.06 -11.67
C ALA A 121 13.44 -3.30 -12.20
N GLU A 122 14.44 -3.22 -11.33
CA GLU A 122 15.85 -3.50 -11.66
C GLU A 122 16.05 -4.98 -12.04
N GLN A 123 15.42 -5.92 -11.32
CA GLN A 123 15.48 -7.36 -11.65
C GLN A 123 14.87 -7.69 -13.01
N ASN A 124 13.85 -6.94 -13.44
CA ASN A 124 13.18 -7.11 -14.72
C ASN A 124 13.76 -6.23 -15.86
N SER A 125 14.78 -5.42 -15.60
CA SER A 125 15.36 -4.49 -16.59
C SER A 125 16.64 -5.05 -17.21
N SER A 126 16.56 -5.54 -18.45
CA SER A 126 17.71 -6.00 -19.25
C SER A 126 18.24 -4.95 -20.25
N GLY A 127 18.11 -3.65 -19.95
CA GLY A 127 18.58 -2.59 -20.87
C GLY A 127 18.75 -1.20 -20.25
N LEU A 128 19.76 -0.47 -20.72
CA LEU A 128 20.18 0.86 -20.25
C LEU A 128 19.06 1.91 -20.31
N THR A 129 18.25 1.89 -21.38
CA THR A 129 17.13 2.83 -21.58
C THR A 129 16.03 2.63 -20.53
N ARG A 130 15.76 1.38 -20.14
CA ARG A 130 14.78 1.04 -19.12
C ARG A 130 15.28 1.38 -17.71
N TRP A 131 16.59 1.24 -17.46
CA TRP A 131 17.23 1.69 -16.23
C TRP A 131 17.11 3.21 -16.02
N VAL A 132 17.35 4.01 -17.06
CA VAL A 132 17.16 5.48 -17.01
C VAL A 132 15.70 5.83 -16.69
N SER A 133 14.73 5.14 -17.29
CA SER A 133 13.30 5.34 -17.00
C SER A 133 12.95 5.03 -15.55
N VAL A 134 13.44 3.91 -15.00
CA VAL A 134 13.22 3.53 -13.59
C VAL A 134 13.85 4.56 -12.64
N MET A 135 15.04 5.06 -12.97
CA MET A 135 15.68 6.13 -12.20
C MET A 135 14.91 7.46 -12.25
N TRP A 136 14.34 7.80 -13.41
CA TRP A 136 13.52 9.01 -13.55
C TRP A 136 12.24 8.93 -12.73
N GLU A 137 11.54 7.79 -12.77
CA GLU A 137 10.34 7.57 -11.95
C GLU A 137 10.67 7.62 -10.46
N HIS A 138 11.78 7.00 -10.04
CA HIS A 138 12.26 7.09 -8.66
C HIS A 138 12.52 8.53 -8.21
N LEU A 139 13.19 9.34 -9.05
CA LEU A 139 13.46 10.75 -8.74
C LEU A 139 12.15 11.55 -8.59
N LYS A 140 11.18 11.30 -9.48
CA LYS A 140 9.85 11.91 -9.40
C LYS A 140 9.15 11.56 -8.09
N PHE A 141 9.24 10.31 -7.63
CA PHE A 141 8.70 9.89 -6.34
C PHE A 141 9.42 10.54 -5.16
N GLU A 142 10.76 10.62 -5.17
CA GLU A 142 11.50 11.29 -4.10
C GLU A 142 11.17 12.78 -3.98
N VAL A 143 10.88 13.45 -5.10
CA VAL A 143 10.42 14.85 -5.11
C VAL A 143 9.00 14.95 -4.55
N ALA A 144 8.10 14.02 -4.88
CA ALA A 144 6.73 14.01 -4.38
C ALA A 144 6.62 13.64 -2.88
N LEU A 145 7.65 13.01 -2.31
CA LEU A 145 7.74 12.59 -0.91
C LEU A 145 8.40 13.63 0.02
N ARG A 146 8.97 14.71 -0.54
CA ARG A 146 9.58 15.84 0.19
C ARG A 146 8.61 17.00 0.34
#